data_AF-Q2URE2-F1
#
_entry.id   AF-Q2URE2-F1
#
_cell.length_a   1.000
_cell.length_b   1.000
_cell.length_c   1.000
_cell.angle_alpha   90.00
_cell.angle_beta   90.00
_cell.angle_gamma   90.00
#
_symmetry.space_group_name_H-M   'P 1'
#
loop_
_entity.id
_entity.type
_entity.pdbx_description
1 polymer ?
#
loop_
_entity_poly.entity_id
_entity_poly.type
_entity_poly.pdbx_seq_one_letter_code
_entity_poly.pdbx_strand_id
1 'polypeptide(L)'
;MSIHLSAEERLEVLLRWHTICLDTMINSTVLCRYVCSCYDIAQHVSGGSRTVKPGFDMTKWVYTPDARRALLHAIAIQDIIEQLPRGRAHVIHMPSSLFAAVTIYVVFSLAGVATIHLPRTIAWQDALLSHADLNIGCDSSRASTGSETRRFVEEGHTDSPPGLGAVRNLLYEMNSMQKLFRCLISQWGIAHDMEEIVNQWITLCH
;
A
#
# COMPACT_ATOMS: atom_id res chain seq x y z
N MET A 1 -21.85 -20.34 15.75
CA MET A 1 -21.10 -19.61 16.80
C MET A 1 -20.66 -18.28 16.18
N SER A 2 -21.27 -17.17 16.58
CA SER A 2 -20.95 -15.83 16.03
C SER A 2 -19.76 -15.27 16.79
N ILE A 3 -18.62 -15.07 16.11
CA ILE A 3 -17.44 -14.45 16.71
C ILE A 3 -17.68 -12.93 16.70
N HIS A 4 -18.05 -12.36 17.84
CA HIS A 4 -18.20 -10.91 17.99
C HIS A 4 -16.84 -10.29 18.31
N LEU A 5 -16.12 -9.88 17.27
CA LEU A 5 -14.89 -9.08 17.41
C LEU A 5 -15.23 -7.64 17.84
N SER A 6 -14.43 -7.07 18.74
CA SER A 6 -14.43 -5.64 19.05
C SER A 6 -14.06 -4.81 17.81
N ALA A 7 -14.30 -3.49 17.85
CA ALA A 7 -13.93 -2.62 16.74
C ALA A 7 -12.42 -2.65 16.46
N GLU A 8 -11.61 -2.66 17.53
CA GLU A 8 -10.15 -2.71 17.44
C GLU A 8 -9.67 -4.06 16.90
N GLU A 9 -10.23 -5.17 17.39
CA GLU A 9 -9.89 -6.51 16.90
C GLU A 9 -10.21 -6.67 15.40
N ARG A 10 -11.31 -6.06 14.93
CA ARG A 10 -11.64 -6.03 13.49
C ARG A 10 -10.61 -5.24 12.70
N LEU A 11 -10.17 -4.09 13.20
CA LEU A 11 -9.13 -3.29 12.55
C LEU A 11 -7.79 -4.04 12.49
N GLU A 12 -7.41 -4.74 13.56
CA GLU A 12 -6.20 -5.57 13.56
C GLU A 12 -6.28 -6.73 12.55
N VAL A 13 -7.44 -7.39 12.43
CA VAL A 13 -7.66 -8.43 11.42
C VAL A 13 -7.60 -7.85 10.01
N LEU A 14 -8.26 -6.70 9.78
CA LEU A 14 -8.24 -6.01 8.49
C LEU A 14 -6.82 -5.54 8.12
N LEU A 15 -6.05 -5.05 9.08
CA LEU A 15 -4.66 -4.66 8.87
C LEU A 15 -3.85 -5.82 8.28
N ARG A 16 -3.92 -7.00 8.92
CA ARG A 16 -3.24 -8.22 8.42
C ARG A 16 -3.76 -8.62 7.05
N TRP A 17 -5.07 -8.55 6.84
CA TRP A 17 -5.68 -8.86 5.54
C TRP A 17 -5.15 -7.97 4.43
N HIS A 18 -5.14 -6.65 4.61
CA HIS A 18 -4.62 -5.73 3.59
C HIS A 18 -3.12 -5.91 3.35
N THR A 19 -2.32 -6.19 4.38
CA THR A 19 -0.89 -6.49 4.22
C THR A 19 -0.66 -7.75 3.40
N ILE A 20 -1.40 -8.83 3.66
CA ILE A 20 -1.32 -10.06 2.86
C ILE A 20 -1.71 -9.77 1.41
N CYS A 21 -2.81 -9.06 1.19
CA CYS A 21 -3.28 -8.75 -0.16
C CYS A 21 -2.26 -7.88 -0.93
N LEU A 22 -1.66 -6.88 -0.27
CA LEU A 22 -0.57 -6.10 -0.83
C LEU A 22 0.59 -7.01 -1.28
N ASP A 23 1.03 -7.93 -0.41
CA ASP A 23 2.13 -8.85 -0.71
C ASP A 23 1.80 -9.89 -1.82
N THR A 24 0.50 -10.18 -2.06
CA THR A 24 0.08 -10.98 -3.21
C THR A 24 0.21 -10.24 -4.54
N MET A 25 0.05 -8.91 -4.55
CA MET A 25 0.25 -8.08 -5.74
C MET A 25 1.73 -7.86 -6.03
N ILE A 26 2.50 -7.56 -4.98
CA ILE A 26 3.95 -7.44 -5.07
C ILE A 26 4.60 -7.75 -3.73
N ASN A 27 5.67 -8.53 -3.74
CA ASN A 27 6.43 -8.80 -2.52
C ASN A 27 7.11 -7.51 -2.04
N SER A 28 6.54 -6.87 -1.02
CA SER A 28 6.97 -5.58 -0.49
C SER A 28 8.41 -5.60 0.04
N THR A 29 8.83 -6.73 0.63
CA THR A 29 10.21 -6.92 1.14
C THR A 29 11.24 -6.93 0.00
N VAL A 30 10.92 -7.62 -1.11
CA VAL A 30 11.76 -7.67 -2.31
C VAL A 30 11.78 -6.31 -3.01
N LEU A 31 10.65 -5.61 -3.05
CA LEU A 31 10.52 -4.27 -3.61
C LEU A 31 11.32 -3.23 -2.81
N CYS A 32 11.22 -3.25 -1.47
CA CYS A 32 12.03 -2.41 -0.58
C CYS A 32 13.53 -2.57 -0.86
N ARG A 33 14.02 -3.83 -0.92
CA ARG A 33 15.43 -4.09 -1.26
C ARG A 33 15.82 -3.52 -2.61
N TYR A 34 14.96 -3.66 -3.61
CA TYR A 34 15.23 -3.15 -4.94
C TYR A 34 15.37 -1.62 -4.92
N VAL A 35 14.40 -0.91 -4.32
CA VAL A 35 14.47 0.55 -4.16
C VAL A 35 15.75 0.94 -3.42
N CYS A 36 16.02 0.34 -2.27
CA CYS A 36 17.24 0.63 -1.52
C CYS A 36 18.51 0.41 -2.36
N SER A 37 18.58 -0.68 -3.14
CA SER A 37 19.73 -0.95 -4.02
C SER A 37 19.88 0.05 -5.16
N CYS A 38 18.78 0.55 -5.73
CA CYS A 38 18.81 1.54 -6.82
C CYS A 38 19.38 2.89 -6.38
N TYR A 39 19.26 3.22 -5.09
CA TYR A 39 19.66 4.51 -4.53
C TYR A 39 20.77 4.40 -3.48
N ASP A 40 21.47 3.26 -3.43
CA ASP A 40 22.59 2.99 -2.51
C ASP A 40 22.24 3.21 -1.02
N ILE A 41 21.01 2.87 -0.64
CA ILE A 41 20.54 2.93 0.75
C ILE A 41 20.88 1.61 1.44
N ALA A 42 21.72 1.68 2.47
CA ALA A 42 21.95 0.56 3.37
C ALA A 42 20.64 0.23 4.13
N GLN A 43 20.24 -1.04 4.12
CA GLN A 43 19.03 -1.50 4.81
C GLN A 43 19.29 -2.84 5.52
N HIS A 44 18.78 -2.97 6.74
CA HIS A 44 18.90 -4.17 7.56
C HIS A 44 17.55 -4.81 7.91
N VAL A 45 16.45 -4.24 7.40
CA VAL A 45 15.08 -4.64 7.72
C VAL A 45 14.62 -5.84 6.86
N SER A 46 14.99 -5.84 5.59
CA SER A 46 14.52 -6.79 4.58
C SER A 46 15.61 -7.80 4.24
N GLY A 47 15.65 -8.94 4.94
CA GLY A 47 16.57 -10.05 4.66
C GLY A 47 16.13 -10.98 3.51
N GLY A 48 17.05 -11.83 3.05
CA GLY A 48 16.78 -12.94 2.11
C GLY A 48 17.35 -12.77 0.70
N SER A 49 17.43 -13.89 -0.03
CA SER A 49 18.08 -13.99 -1.36
C SER A 49 17.16 -13.67 -2.54
N ARG A 50 15.85 -13.46 -2.31
CA ARG A 50 14.92 -13.21 -3.41
C ARG A 50 15.18 -11.83 -3.99
N THR A 51 15.52 -11.76 -5.27
CA THR A 51 15.65 -10.51 -6.00
C THR A 51 14.36 -10.24 -6.76
N VAL A 52 14.13 -8.98 -7.12
CA VAL A 52 13.07 -8.65 -8.06
C VAL A 52 13.37 -9.38 -9.39
N LYS A 53 12.30 -9.75 -10.12
CA LYS A 53 12.43 -10.36 -11.45
C LYS A 53 13.39 -9.53 -12.32
N PRO A 54 14.33 -10.16 -13.05
CA PRO A 54 15.18 -9.46 -14.00
C PRO A 54 14.35 -8.61 -14.97
N GLY A 55 14.76 -7.36 -15.19
CA GLY A 55 14.05 -6.43 -16.07
C GLY A 55 12.81 -5.77 -15.47
N PHE A 56 12.60 -5.87 -14.15
CA PHE A 56 11.59 -5.05 -13.49
C PHE A 56 11.90 -3.57 -13.64
N ASP A 57 10.89 -2.84 -14.09
CA ASP A 57 10.95 -1.41 -14.31
C ASP A 57 9.90 -0.75 -13.42
N MET A 58 10.40 -0.11 -12.36
CA MET A 58 9.56 0.57 -11.37
C MET A 58 8.67 1.63 -12.01
N THR A 59 9.19 2.37 -12.98
CA THR A 59 8.47 3.46 -13.66
C THR A 59 7.32 2.94 -14.53
N LYS A 60 7.45 1.73 -15.07
CA LYS A 60 6.34 1.06 -15.79
C LYS A 60 5.38 0.39 -14.84
N TRP A 61 5.88 -0.23 -13.77
CA TRP A 61 5.08 -1.00 -12.85
C TRP A 61 3.99 -0.16 -12.18
N VAL A 62 4.27 1.08 -11.78
CA VAL A 62 3.29 1.97 -11.10
C VAL A 62 2.01 2.23 -11.91
N TYR A 63 2.05 2.06 -13.24
CA TYR A 63 0.90 2.21 -14.12
C TYR A 63 0.14 0.91 -14.39
N THR A 64 0.57 -0.21 -13.79
CA THR A 64 -0.12 -1.49 -13.91
C THR A 64 -1.30 -1.60 -12.95
N PRO A 65 -2.30 -2.44 -13.27
CA PRO A 65 -3.40 -2.71 -12.35
C PRO A 65 -2.95 -3.21 -10.97
N ASP A 66 -1.96 -4.10 -10.93
CA ASP A 66 -1.44 -4.66 -9.67
C ASP A 66 -0.81 -3.59 -8.78
N ALA A 67 -0.10 -2.63 -9.36
CA ALA A 67 0.45 -1.51 -8.59
C ALA A 67 -0.65 -0.62 -8.01
N ARG A 68 -1.70 -0.34 -8.77
CA ARG A 68 -2.84 0.45 -8.29
C ARG A 68 -3.63 -0.30 -7.21
N ARG A 69 -3.77 -1.62 -7.31
CA ARG A 69 -4.33 -2.46 -6.22
C ARG A 69 -3.46 -2.39 -4.98
N ALA A 70 -2.15 -2.60 -5.12
CA ALA A 70 -1.19 -2.50 -4.01
C ALA A 70 -1.28 -1.13 -3.33
N LEU A 71 -1.44 -0.05 -4.11
CA LEU A 71 -1.64 1.31 -3.59
C LEU A 71 -2.94 1.44 -2.78
N LEU A 72 -4.07 0.91 -3.26
CA LEU A 72 -5.32 0.90 -2.49
C LEU A 72 -5.16 0.17 -1.16
N HIS A 73 -4.46 -0.97 -1.14
CA HIS A 73 -4.15 -1.69 0.09
C HIS A 73 -3.21 -0.91 1.02
N ALA A 74 -2.20 -0.22 0.47
CA ALA A 74 -1.29 0.63 1.24
C ALA A 74 -2.04 1.79 1.93
N ILE A 75 -2.99 2.42 1.23
CA ILE A 75 -3.85 3.49 1.79
C ILE A 75 -4.71 2.95 2.92
N ALA A 76 -5.36 1.80 2.73
CA ALA A 76 -6.16 1.19 3.79
C ALA A 76 -5.32 0.81 5.02
N ILE A 77 -4.09 0.33 4.82
CA ILE A 77 -3.16 0.06 5.92
C ILE A 77 -2.88 1.34 6.72
N GLN A 78 -2.55 2.44 6.04
CA GLN A 78 -2.33 3.73 6.70
C GLN A 78 -3.57 4.18 7.47
N ASP A 79 -4.74 4.24 6.80
CA ASP A 79 -5.99 4.69 7.40
C ASP A 79 -6.37 3.84 8.63
N ILE A 80 -6.13 2.53 8.60
CA ILE A 80 -6.37 1.62 9.75
C ILE A 80 -5.43 1.94 10.91
N ILE A 81 -4.13 2.11 10.64
CA ILE A 81 -3.14 2.41 11.69
C ILE A 81 -3.43 3.75 12.36
N GLU A 82 -3.86 4.76 11.60
CA GLU A 82 -4.24 6.08 12.13
C GLU A 82 -5.50 6.02 13.01
N GLN A 83 -6.40 5.07 12.77
CA GLN A 83 -7.61 4.85 13.57
C GLN A 83 -7.36 4.03 14.84
N LEU A 84 -6.29 3.22 14.88
CA LEU A 84 -6.01 2.36 16.02
C LEU A 84 -5.57 3.19 17.24
N PRO A 85 -6.17 2.97 18.43
CA PRO A 85 -5.74 3.65 19.64
C PRO A 85 -4.26 3.37 19.93
N ARG A 86 -3.50 4.37 20.38
CA ARG A 86 -2.06 4.21 20.67
C ARG A 86 -1.76 3.08 21.66
N GLY A 87 -2.67 2.78 22.59
CA GLY A 87 -2.55 1.63 23.51
C GLY A 87 -2.55 0.26 22.82
N ARG A 88 -2.94 0.19 21.53
CA ARG A 88 -2.89 -1.00 20.69
C ARG A 88 -1.60 -1.12 19.89
N ALA A 89 -0.65 -0.19 20.00
CA ALA A 89 0.64 -0.23 19.28
C ALA A 89 1.52 -1.46 19.61
N HIS A 90 1.13 -2.30 20.58
CA HIS A 90 1.81 -3.53 20.99
C HIS A 90 1.59 -4.73 20.05
N VAL A 91 1.00 -4.54 18.87
CA VAL A 91 0.75 -5.63 17.92
C VAL A 91 1.90 -5.75 16.91
N ILE A 92 2.53 -6.93 16.87
CA ILE A 92 3.81 -7.18 16.19
C ILE A 92 3.82 -6.92 14.68
N HIS A 93 2.66 -7.00 14.02
CA HIS A 93 2.57 -6.81 12.58
C HIS A 93 2.32 -5.34 12.17
N MET A 94 2.14 -4.40 13.12
CA MET A 94 1.94 -2.98 12.77
C MET A 94 3.15 -2.36 12.06
N PRO A 95 4.39 -2.47 12.58
CA PRO A 95 5.54 -1.85 11.92
C PRO A 95 5.76 -2.38 10.51
N SER A 96 5.67 -3.71 10.31
CA SER A 96 5.85 -4.31 9.00
C SER A 96 4.75 -3.94 8.01
N SER A 97 3.49 -3.87 8.46
CA SER A 97 2.37 -3.44 7.62
C SER A 97 2.55 -1.99 7.18
N LEU A 98 2.88 -1.09 8.12
CA LEU A 98 3.16 0.31 7.81
C LEU A 98 4.32 0.44 6.83
N PHE A 99 5.40 -0.32 7.04
CA PHE A 99 6.58 -0.30 6.18
C PHE A 99 6.28 -0.80 4.76
N ALA A 100 5.45 -1.84 4.63
CA ALA A 100 4.97 -2.30 3.33
C ALA A 100 4.17 -1.19 2.61
N ALA A 101 3.29 -0.47 3.32
CA ALA A 101 2.55 0.64 2.75
C ALA A 101 3.47 1.79 2.28
N VAL A 102 4.44 2.19 3.11
CA VAL A 102 5.41 3.24 2.75
C VAL A 102 6.26 2.82 1.54
N THR A 103 6.62 1.54 1.45
CA THR A 103 7.36 0.99 0.29
C THR A 103 6.57 1.18 -1.00
N ILE A 104 5.24 1.07 -0.99
CA ILE A 104 4.43 1.36 -2.16
C ILE A 104 4.44 2.86 -2.47
N TYR A 105 4.25 3.73 -1.47
CA TYR A 105 4.23 5.17 -1.70
C TYR A 105 5.55 5.72 -2.25
N VAL A 106 6.70 5.25 -1.75
CA VAL A 106 8.00 5.70 -2.26
C VAL A 106 8.17 5.28 -3.72
N VAL A 107 7.75 4.07 -4.08
CA VAL A 107 7.84 3.58 -5.47
C VAL A 107 7.02 4.45 -6.42
N PHE A 108 5.79 4.81 -6.04
CA PHE A 108 4.97 5.74 -6.80
C PHE A 108 5.60 7.15 -6.87
N SER A 109 6.11 7.67 -5.76
CA SER A 109 6.73 8.99 -5.69
C SER A 109 7.99 9.09 -6.55
N LEU A 110 8.88 8.10 -6.48
CA LEU A 110 10.10 8.03 -7.29
C LEU A 110 9.82 7.83 -8.79
N ALA A 111 8.66 7.28 -9.14
CA ALA A 111 8.18 7.22 -10.53
C ALA A 111 7.52 8.52 -11.01
N GLY A 112 7.55 9.59 -10.20
CA GLY A 112 7.01 10.91 -10.54
C GLY A 112 5.52 11.08 -10.23
N VAL A 113 4.89 10.13 -9.54
CA VAL A 113 3.48 10.25 -9.13
C VAL A 113 3.40 10.93 -7.78
N ALA A 114 3.16 12.25 -7.75
CA ALA A 114 3.09 13.01 -6.51
C ALA A 114 1.72 12.93 -5.81
N THR A 115 0.65 12.85 -6.60
CA THR A 115 -0.73 12.97 -6.11
C THR A 115 -1.60 11.88 -6.71
N ILE A 116 -2.44 11.28 -5.88
CA ILE A 116 -3.39 10.22 -6.28
C ILE A 116 -4.82 10.71 -6.05
N HIS A 117 -5.65 10.55 -7.07
CA HIS A 117 -7.09 10.70 -6.97
C HIS A 117 -7.73 9.35 -6.69
N LEU A 118 -8.37 9.21 -5.54
CA LEU A 118 -8.97 7.94 -5.13
C LEU A 118 -10.44 7.84 -5.52
N PRO A 119 -10.93 6.62 -5.79
CA PRO A 119 -12.37 6.37 -5.85
C PRO A 119 -13.05 6.85 -4.58
N ARG A 120 -14.27 7.38 -4.70
CA ARG A 120 -15.05 7.86 -3.55
C ARG A 120 -15.35 6.72 -2.56
N THR A 121 -15.59 5.53 -3.09
CA THR A 121 -15.79 4.30 -2.33
C THR A 121 -15.02 3.17 -2.99
N ILE A 122 -14.26 2.42 -2.19
CA ILE A 122 -13.48 1.28 -2.69
C ILE A 122 -14.35 0.02 -2.65
N ALA A 123 -14.68 -0.51 -3.83
CA ALA A 123 -15.28 -1.83 -3.99
C ALA A 123 -14.16 -2.89 -3.87
N TRP A 124 -13.90 -3.37 -2.65
CA TRP A 124 -12.76 -4.26 -2.36
C TRP A 124 -12.73 -5.54 -3.20
N GLN A 125 -13.86 -6.03 -3.71
CA GLN A 125 -13.91 -7.16 -4.64
C GLN A 125 -13.11 -6.88 -5.92
N ASP A 126 -13.23 -5.66 -6.47
CA ASP A 126 -12.52 -5.23 -7.67
C ASP A 126 -11.05 -4.89 -7.39
N ALA A 127 -10.70 -4.55 -6.14
CA ALA A 127 -9.31 -4.34 -5.71
C ALA A 127 -8.56 -5.66 -5.47
N LEU A 128 -9.27 -6.75 -5.15
CA LEU A 128 -8.68 -8.06 -4.83
C LEU A 128 -8.44 -8.95 -6.05
N LEU A 129 -9.42 -9.08 -6.95
CA LEU A 129 -9.40 -10.09 -8.02
C LEU A 129 -9.11 -9.48 -9.39
N SER A 130 -8.16 -10.04 -10.14
CA SER A 130 -8.03 -9.73 -11.58
C SER A 130 -9.13 -10.45 -12.35
N HIS A 131 -9.55 -9.90 -13.50
CA HIS A 131 -10.50 -10.58 -14.39
C HIS A 131 -10.02 -11.98 -14.78
N ALA A 132 -8.70 -12.16 -14.89
CA ALA A 132 -8.08 -13.45 -15.15
C ALA A 132 -8.26 -14.48 -14.03
N ASP A 133 -8.33 -14.03 -12.76
CA ASP A 133 -8.47 -14.92 -11.59
C ASP A 133 -9.90 -15.44 -11.43
N LEU A 134 -10.87 -14.72 -11.98
CA LEU A 134 -12.28 -15.02 -11.81
C LEU A 134 -12.78 -16.14 -12.73
N ASN A 135 -12.05 -16.52 -13.79
CA ASN A 135 -12.48 -17.55 -14.77
C ASN A 135 -13.96 -17.39 -15.19
N ILE A 136 -14.49 -16.16 -15.18
CA ILE A 136 -15.84 -15.87 -15.65
C ILE A 136 -15.72 -15.85 -17.17
N GLY A 137 -16.09 -16.98 -17.77
CA GLY A 137 -16.19 -17.15 -19.20
C GLY A 137 -16.88 -15.95 -19.83
N CYS A 138 -16.37 -15.54 -20.99
CA CYS A 138 -16.93 -14.50 -21.85
C CYS A 138 -18.38 -14.85 -22.20
N ASP A 139 -19.31 -14.49 -21.33
CA ASP A 139 -20.74 -14.52 -21.58
C ASP A 139 -21.42 -13.52 -20.64
N SER A 140 -21.42 -12.26 -21.06
CA SER A 140 -22.69 -11.55 -21.24
C SER A 140 -22.43 -10.13 -21.74
N SER A 141 -23.00 -9.88 -22.90
CA SER A 141 -23.28 -8.58 -23.48
C SER A 141 -24.11 -7.73 -22.52
N ARG A 142 -23.48 -7.14 -21.51
CA ARG A 142 -23.90 -5.86 -20.89
C ARG A 142 -22.63 -5.15 -20.47
N ALA A 143 -22.32 -4.06 -21.17
CA ALA A 143 -21.43 -3.03 -20.66
C ALA A 143 -22.07 -2.46 -19.37
N SER A 144 -21.91 -3.16 -18.25
CA SER A 144 -22.07 -2.54 -16.95
C SER A 144 -20.90 -1.60 -16.82
N THR A 145 -21.16 -0.29 -16.84
CA THR A 145 -20.20 0.74 -16.47
C THR A 145 -19.49 0.26 -15.20
N GLY A 146 -18.22 -0.16 -15.33
CA GLY A 146 -17.49 -0.80 -14.23
C GLY A 146 -17.46 0.11 -13.01
N SER A 147 -17.33 -0.47 -11.81
CA SER A 147 -17.20 0.32 -10.58
C SER A 147 -16.08 1.37 -10.74
N GLU A 148 -16.18 2.50 -10.03
CA GLU A 148 -15.11 3.50 -10.04
C GLU A 148 -13.76 2.90 -9.60
N THR A 149 -13.79 1.93 -8.67
CA THR A 149 -12.60 1.17 -8.26
C THR A 149 -12.00 0.38 -9.42
N ARG A 150 -12.83 -0.33 -10.20
CA ARG A 150 -12.36 -1.09 -11.35
C ARG A 150 -11.70 -0.19 -12.40
N ARG A 151 -12.31 0.95 -12.72
CA ARG A 151 -11.73 1.92 -13.66
C ARG A 151 -10.45 2.56 -13.13
N PHE A 152 -10.38 2.85 -11.84
CA PHE A 152 -9.13 3.28 -11.21
C PHE A 152 -8.05 2.21 -11.35
N VAL A 153 -8.36 0.94 -11.07
CA VAL A 153 -7.41 -0.16 -11.15
C VAL A 153 -6.97 -0.43 -12.60
N GLU A 154 -7.89 -0.50 -13.56
CA GLU A 154 -7.59 -0.87 -14.94
C GLU A 154 -7.02 0.32 -15.74
N GLU A 155 -7.58 1.52 -15.56
CA GLU A 155 -7.30 2.68 -16.42
C GLU A 155 -6.56 3.82 -15.70
N GLY A 156 -6.59 3.85 -14.35
CA GLY A 156 -5.97 4.93 -13.56
C GLY A 156 -6.86 6.17 -13.44
N HIS A 157 -8.13 6.08 -13.84
CA HIS A 157 -9.08 7.18 -13.83
C HIS A 157 -10.08 7.07 -12.67
N THR A 158 -10.51 8.22 -12.16
CA THR A 158 -11.65 8.35 -11.26
C THR A 158 -12.70 9.26 -11.90
N ASP A 159 -13.97 8.99 -11.62
CA ASP A 159 -15.10 9.79 -12.15
C ASP A 159 -15.37 11.03 -11.33
N SER A 160 -14.80 11.07 -10.14
CA SER A 160 -14.98 12.15 -9.19
C SER A 160 -14.56 13.47 -9.84
N PRO A 161 -15.44 14.48 -9.90
CA PRO A 161 -15.09 15.80 -10.38
C PRO A 161 -13.86 16.34 -9.62
N PRO A 162 -13.02 17.18 -10.24
CA PRO A 162 -11.90 17.81 -9.56
C PRO A 162 -12.37 18.45 -8.24
N GLY A 163 -11.87 17.94 -7.10
CA GLY A 163 -12.20 18.44 -5.76
C GLY A 163 -13.25 17.66 -4.95
N LEU A 164 -13.94 16.65 -5.51
CA LEU A 164 -14.86 15.78 -4.74
C LEU A 164 -14.28 14.41 -4.35
N GLY A 165 -13.28 13.92 -5.08
CA GLY A 165 -12.56 12.68 -4.74
C GLY A 165 -11.53 12.92 -3.63
N ALA A 166 -11.26 11.90 -2.82
CA ALA A 166 -10.17 11.99 -1.85
C ALA A 166 -8.84 12.07 -2.61
N VAL A 167 -8.12 13.18 -2.44
CA VAL A 167 -6.81 13.41 -3.03
C VAL A 167 -5.76 13.16 -1.97
N ARG A 168 -4.79 12.30 -2.26
CA ARG A 168 -3.65 12.00 -1.38
C ARG A 168 -2.37 12.53 -2.01
N ASN A 169 -1.61 13.33 -1.27
CA ASN A 169 -0.26 13.74 -1.67
C ASN A 169 0.73 12.74 -1.06
N LEU A 170 1.39 11.93 -1.88
CA LEU A 170 2.16 10.79 -1.40
C LEU A 170 3.32 11.21 -0.49
N LEU A 171 4.00 12.31 -0.79
CA LEU A 171 5.07 12.82 0.04
C LEU A 171 4.57 13.28 1.41
N TYR A 172 3.42 13.96 1.45
CA TYR A 172 2.76 14.33 2.71
C TYR A 172 2.36 13.10 3.53
N GLU A 173 1.76 12.09 2.88
CA GLU A 173 1.38 10.85 3.56
C GLU A 173 2.60 10.08 4.08
N MET A 174 3.71 10.02 3.31
CA MET A 174 4.97 9.43 3.78
C MET A 174 5.52 10.16 5.01
N ASN A 175 5.45 11.50 5.03
CA ASN A 175 5.80 12.29 6.21
C ASN A 175 4.87 12.02 7.40
N SER A 176 3.58 11.74 7.17
CA SER A 176 2.65 11.28 8.22
C SER A 176 3.07 9.93 8.77
N MET A 177 3.33 8.95 7.90
CA MET A 177 3.74 7.60 8.28
C MET A 177 5.09 7.56 9.00
N GLN A 178 6.04 8.44 8.65
CA GLN A 178 7.29 8.61 9.41
C GLN A 178 7.01 8.97 10.89
N LYS A 179 6.03 9.84 11.15
CA LYS A 179 5.62 10.19 12.52
C LYS A 179 4.96 9.02 13.24
N LEU A 180 4.22 8.18 12.51
CA LEU A 180 3.65 6.94 13.07
C LEU A 180 4.75 5.97 13.51
N PHE A 181 5.83 5.81 12.73
CA PHE A 181 6.97 5.01 13.18
C PHE A 181 7.59 5.52 14.48
N ARG A 182 7.73 6.84 14.65
CA ARG A 182 8.24 7.41 15.92
C ARG A 182 7.40 7.03 17.13
N CYS A 183 6.09 6.82 16.94
CA CYS A 183 5.22 6.31 18.00
C CYS A 183 5.46 4.81 18.26
N LEU A 184 5.71 4.03 17.20
CA LEU A 184 5.96 2.58 17.26
C LEU A 184 7.33 2.21 17.84
N ILE A 185 8.35 3.07 17.71
CA ILE A 185 9.72 2.81 18.22
C ILE A 185 9.73 2.46 19.72
N SER A 186 8.83 3.06 20.50
CA SER A 186 8.71 2.77 21.95
C SER A 186 8.32 1.32 22.26
N GLN A 187 7.67 0.63 21.33
CA GLN A 187 7.20 -0.75 21.48
C GLN A 187 8.01 -1.73 20.62
N TRP A 188 8.53 -1.27 19.48
CA TRP A 188 9.16 -2.11 18.47
C TRP A 188 10.49 -1.53 18.04
N GLY A 189 11.59 -2.13 18.48
CA GLY A 189 12.94 -1.69 18.10
C GLY A 189 13.16 -1.66 16.58
N ILE A 190 12.60 -2.62 15.83
CA ILE A 190 12.69 -2.66 14.36
C ILE A 190 12.05 -1.45 13.67
N ALA A 191 11.13 -0.75 14.34
CA ALA A 191 10.54 0.47 13.80
C ALA A 191 11.57 1.61 13.65
N HIS A 192 12.68 1.56 14.40
CA HIS A 192 13.78 2.52 14.27
C HIS A 192 14.48 2.35 12.92
N ASP A 193 14.90 1.13 12.60
CA ASP A 193 15.57 0.81 11.33
C ASP A 193 14.65 1.07 10.13
N MET A 194 13.36 0.80 10.29
CA MET A 194 12.33 1.13 9.29
C MET A 194 12.19 2.64 9.09
N GLU A 195 12.14 3.44 10.16
CA GLU A 195 12.00 4.91 10.08
C GLU A 195 13.20 5.56 9.39
N GLU A 196 14.41 5.06 9.65
CA GLU A 196 15.63 5.57 9.02
C GLU A 196 15.61 5.39 7.50
N ILE A 197 15.18 4.22 7.01
CA ILE A 197 14.99 3.97 5.58
C ILE A 197 13.94 4.91 5.00
N VAL A 198 12.81 5.08 5.69
CA VAL A 198 11.74 5.98 5.27
C VAL A 198 12.22 7.44 5.20
N ASN A 199 13.07 7.87 6.13
CA ASN A 199 13.64 9.21 6.11
C ASN A 199 14.52 9.46 4.86
N GLN A 200 15.33 8.47 4.49
CA GLN A 200 16.14 8.53 3.26
C GLN A 200 15.26 8.55 2.02
N TRP A 201 14.21 7.72 1.98
CA TRP A 201 13.23 7.72 0.89
C TRP A 201 12.49 9.05 0.72
N ILE A 202 12.08 9.68 1.83
CA ILE A 202 11.46 11.02 1.80
C ILE A 202 12.42 12.04 1.18
N THR A 203 13.70 11.99 1.55
CA THR A 203 14.74 12.90 1.01
C THR A 203 14.90 12.74 -0.51
N LEU A 204 14.76 11.53 -1.05
CA LEU A 204 14.83 11.28 -2.50
C LEU A 204 13.61 11.79 -3.28
N CYS A 205 12.49 12.02 -2.59
CA CYS A 205 11.23 12.46 -3.21
C CYS A 205 11.01 13.98 -3.14
N HIS A 206 11.96 14.72 -2.55
CA HIS A 206 12.01 16.18 -2.51
C HIS A 206 12.79 16.75 -3.69
#